data_AF-A0A960BTP8-F1
#
_entry.id   AF-A0A960BTP8-F1
#
_cell.length_a   1.000
_cell.length_b   1.000
_cell.length_c   1.000
_cell.angle_alpha   90.00
_cell.angle_beta   90.00
_cell.angle_gamma   90.00
#
_symmetry.space_group_name_H-M   'P 1'
#
loop_
_entity.id
_entity.type
_entity.pdbx_description
1 polymer ?
#
loop_
_entity_poly.entity_id
_entity_poly.type
_entity_poly.pdbx_seq_one_letter_code
_entity_poly.pdbx_strand_id
1 'polypeptide(L)'
;AEHVRHMLTLQSRGAVTFDYGNNLRARAEEAGVKNAFDFPGFVPAFIRPLFCEGKGPFRWAALSGDPQDISTTDQVILDLFPENESLRRWITLAQERIAFQGLPARICWLGQGEREKAGLAFNRLVREGKVKAPIVIGRDHLDTGSVASPNRETEGMLDGSDAVADWPILNALMNTAGGASWVSLHHGGGVGMGYSIHAGMVIVADGTSEA
;
A
#
# COMPACT_ATOMS: atom_id res chain seq x y z
N ALA A 1 20.16 -18.25 6.97
CA ALA A 1 20.50 -19.44 6.15
C ALA A 1 19.62 -20.65 6.49
N GLU A 2 19.73 -21.24 7.69
CA GLU A 2 18.96 -22.44 8.10
C GLU A 2 17.44 -22.29 7.90
N HIS A 3 16.87 -21.16 8.34
CA HIS A 3 15.46 -20.85 8.15
C HIS A 3 15.03 -20.97 6.67
N VAL A 4 15.78 -20.38 5.74
CA VAL A 4 15.48 -20.44 4.29
C VAL A 4 15.62 -21.87 3.75
N ARG A 5 16.59 -22.66 4.23
CA ARG A 5 16.69 -24.09 3.85
C ARG A 5 15.44 -24.88 4.26
N HIS A 6 14.85 -24.57 5.41
CA HIS A 6 13.59 -25.20 5.81
C HIS A 6 12.41 -24.74 4.95
N MET A 7 12.34 -23.47 4.58
CA MET A 7 11.34 -22.97 3.63
C MET A 7 11.45 -23.70 2.27
N LEU A 8 12.67 -23.84 1.74
CA LEU A 8 12.95 -24.60 0.51
C LEU A 8 12.56 -26.08 0.63
N THR A 9 12.77 -26.70 1.80
CA THR A 9 12.35 -28.08 2.07
C THR A 9 10.82 -28.23 2.07
N LEU A 10 10.10 -27.24 2.60
CA LEU A 10 8.64 -27.23 2.56
C LEU A 10 8.14 -27.04 1.12
N GLN A 11 8.77 -26.14 0.36
CA GLN A 11 8.50 -25.92 -1.06
C GLN A 11 8.68 -27.21 -1.87
N SER A 12 9.80 -27.92 -1.69
CA SER A 12 10.08 -29.18 -2.40
C SER A 12 9.11 -30.30 -2.01
N ARG A 13 8.40 -30.18 -0.88
CA ARG A 13 7.35 -31.10 -0.43
C ARG A 13 5.95 -30.66 -0.87
N GLY A 14 5.85 -29.62 -1.70
CA GLY A 14 4.60 -29.15 -2.30
C GLY A 14 3.92 -27.98 -1.59
N ALA A 15 4.52 -27.40 -0.54
CA ALA A 15 3.96 -26.22 0.11
C ALA A 15 4.16 -24.97 -0.76
N VAL A 16 3.11 -24.17 -0.94
CA VAL A 16 3.23 -22.84 -1.54
C VAL A 16 4.11 -21.98 -0.63
N THR A 17 5.27 -21.58 -1.14
CA THR A 17 6.29 -20.85 -0.40
C THR A 17 6.60 -19.56 -1.14
N PHE A 18 6.69 -18.44 -0.40
CA PHE A 18 6.99 -17.13 -0.96
C PHE A 18 7.69 -16.25 0.09
N ASP A 19 8.43 -15.25 -0.39
CA ASP A 19 9.02 -14.20 0.45
C ASP A 19 8.02 -13.06 0.64
N TYR A 20 7.86 -12.62 1.89
CA TYR A 20 6.92 -11.57 2.25
C TYR A 20 7.60 -10.22 2.54
N GLY A 21 8.62 -9.90 1.73
CA GLY A 21 9.15 -8.55 1.60
C GLY A 21 10.07 -8.09 2.72
N ASN A 22 10.80 -9.02 3.34
CA ASN A 22 11.76 -8.75 4.42
C ASN A 22 13.22 -9.00 4.01
N ASN A 23 13.47 -9.30 2.73
CA ASN A 23 14.80 -9.56 2.17
C ASN A 23 15.54 -10.78 2.76
N LEU A 24 14.81 -11.72 3.38
CA LEU A 24 15.39 -12.89 4.02
C LEU A 24 16.12 -13.80 3.02
N ARG A 25 15.63 -13.90 1.77
CA ARG A 25 16.28 -14.66 0.69
C ARG A 25 17.69 -14.13 0.38
N ALA A 26 17.85 -12.82 0.21
CA ALA A 26 19.16 -12.22 -0.04
C ALA A 26 20.15 -12.48 1.11
N ARG A 27 19.69 -12.33 2.37
CA ARG A 27 20.53 -12.65 3.54
C ARG A 27 20.94 -14.13 3.58
N ALA A 28 20.10 -15.03 3.08
CA ALA A 28 20.43 -16.44 3.00
C ALA A 28 21.39 -16.77 1.86
N GLU A 29 21.24 -16.11 0.71
CA GLU A 29 22.16 -16.21 -0.42
C GLU A 29 23.58 -15.77 -0.02
N GLU A 30 23.71 -14.59 0.60
CA GLU A 30 24.99 -14.09 1.15
C GLU A 30 25.62 -15.08 2.14
N ALA A 31 24.79 -15.78 2.91
CA ALA A 31 25.20 -16.82 3.86
C ALA A 31 25.39 -18.21 3.20
N GLY A 32 25.43 -18.29 1.87
CA GLY A 32 25.81 -19.49 1.10
C GLY A 32 24.65 -20.39 0.66
N VAL A 33 23.39 -19.98 0.82
CA VAL A 33 22.23 -20.72 0.27
C VAL A 33 22.05 -20.33 -1.20
N LYS A 34 22.75 -21.02 -2.10
CA LYS A 34 22.80 -20.68 -3.54
C LYS A 34 21.45 -20.64 -4.25
N ASN A 35 20.45 -21.34 -3.71
CA ASN A 35 19.12 -21.48 -4.29
C ASN A 35 18.06 -20.76 -3.43
N ALA A 36 18.46 -19.72 -2.68
CA ALA A 36 17.58 -18.96 -1.80
C ALA A 36 16.41 -18.29 -2.54
N PHE A 37 16.56 -18.02 -3.84
CA PHE A 37 15.55 -17.39 -4.69
C PHE A 37 14.68 -18.38 -5.47
N ASP A 38 14.75 -19.69 -5.19
CA ASP A 38 13.87 -20.69 -5.82
C ASP A 38 12.38 -20.50 -5.48
N PHE A 39 12.06 -19.74 -4.43
CA PHE A 39 10.69 -19.27 -4.16
C PHE A 39 10.57 -17.75 -4.41
N PRO A 40 9.45 -17.31 -5.01
CA PRO A 40 9.27 -15.91 -5.45
C PRO A 40 8.90 -14.98 -4.30
N GLY A 41 9.06 -13.68 -4.51
CA GLY A 41 8.40 -12.67 -3.69
C GLY A 41 6.89 -12.66 -3.89
N PHE A 42 6.15 -12.20 -2.88
CA PHE A 42 4.69 -12.14 -2.93
C PHE A 42 4.15 -11.20 -4.01
N VAL A 43 4.92 -10.17 -4.40
CA VAL A 43 4.47 -9.21 -5.41
C VAL A 43 4.41 -9.82 -6.81
N PRO A 44 5.51 -10.37 -7.38
CA PRO A 44 5.42 -11.06 -8.65
C PRO A 44 4.45 -12.26 -8.63
N ALA A 45 4.32 -12.94 -7.49
CA ALA A 45 3.46 -14.11 -7.38
C ALA A 45 1.95 -13.79 -7.29
N PHE A 46 1.56 -12.71 -6.60
CA PHE A 46 0.14 -12.48 -6.24
C PHE A 46 -0.34 -11.04 -6.42
N ILE A 47 0.49 -10.04 -6.16
CA ILE A 47 0.02 -8.63 -6.01
C ILE A 47 0.15 -7.81 -7.28
N ARG A 48 1.12 -8.11 -8.16
CA ARG A 48 1.39 -7.29 -9.36
C ARG A 48 0.15 -7.00 -10.23
N PRO A 49 -0.80 -7.93 -10.46
CA PRO A 49 -2.02 -7.61 -11.19
C PRO A 49 -2.83 -6.45 -10.57
N LEU A 50 -2.86 -6.36 -9.22
CA LEU A 50 -3.52 -5.25 -8.53
C LEU A 50 -2.79 -3.92 -8.79
N PHE A 51 -1.45 -3.92 -8.78
CA PHE A 51 -0.66 -2.74 -9.12
C PHE A 51 -0.91 -2.25 -10.55
N CYS A 52 -1.10 -3.16 -11.51
CA CYS A 52 -1.44 -2.80 -12.89
C CYS A 52 -2.78 -2.06 -13.02
N GLU A 53 -3.72 -2.24 -12.07
CA GLU A 53 -4.98 -1.50 -11.97
C GLU A 53 -4.87 -0.22 -11.12
N GLY A 54 -3.66 0.12 -10.66
CA GLY A 54 -3.40 1.22 -9.75
C GLY A 54 -3.89 0.96 -8.32
N LYS A 55 -4.23 -0.28 -7.95
CA LYS A 55 -4.62 -0.64 -6.58
C LYS A 55 -3.39 -0.70 -5.69
N GLY A 56 -3.57 -0.37 -4.43
CA GLY A 56 -2.51 -0.37 -3.43
C GLY A 56 -3.07 -0.01 -2.07
N PRO A 57 -2.22 0.10 -1.04
CA PRO A 57 -2.64 0.25 0.35
C PRO A 57 -3.10 1.69 0.71
N PHE A 58 -4.07 2.19 -0.06
CA PHE A 58 -4.77 3.44 0.17
C PHE A 58 -5.48 3.40 1.52
N ARG A 59 -5.30 4.47 2.31
CA ARG A 59 -5.80 4.56 3.67
C ARG A 59 -6.17 5.98 4.02
N TRP A 60 -7.00 6.12 5.05
CA TRP A 60 -7.30 7.41 5.65
C TRP A 60 -7.45 7.29 7.16
N ALA A 61 -7.31 8.42 7.86
CA ALA A 61 -7.54 8.52 9.30
C ALA A 61 -8.36 9.76 9.64
N ALA A 62 -9.25 9.62 10.62
CA ALA A 62 -10.10 10.72 11.10
C ALA A 62 -9.35 11.53 12.17
N LEU A 63 -9.05 12.81 11.90
CA LEU A 63 -8.33 13.66 12.85
C LEU A 63 -9.16 14.04 14.09
N SER A 64 -10.47 13.79 14.06
CA SER A 64 -11.36 13.96 15.20
C SER A 64 -11.08 12.98 16.34
N GLY A 65 -10.45 11.83 16.03
CA GLY A 65 -10.35 10.70 16.95
C GLY A 65 -11.65 9.92 17.14
N ASP A 66 -12.74 10.29 16.46
CA ASP A 66 -14.04 9.64 16.61
C ASP A 66 -14.20 8.47 15.63
N PRO A 67 -14.43 7.23 16.11
CA PRO A 67 -14.63 6.07 15.24
C PRO A 67 -15.86 6.19 14.34
N GLN A 68 -16.84 7.02 14.69
CA GLN A 68 -18.02 7.24 13.86
C GLN A 68 -17.67 7.91 12.53
N ASP A 69 -16.60 8.72 12.47
CA ASP A 69 -16.15 9.30 11.20
C ASP A 69 -15.67 8.21 10.24
N ILE A 70 -15.00 7.17 10.75
CA ILE A 70 -14.62 6.01 9.93
C ILE A 70 -15.85 5.23 9.49
N SER A 71 -16.83 4.98 10.36
CA SER A 71 -18.10 4.35 9.98
C SER A 71 -18.83 5.12 8.87
N THR A 72 -18.84 6.45 8.93
CA THR A 72 -19.41 7.31 7.88
C THR A 72 -18.65 7.17 6.57
N THR A 73 -17.31 7.19 6.59
CA THR A 73 -16.51 7.00 5.38
C THR A 73 -16.63 5.59 4.80
N ASP A 74 -16.75 4.56 5.64
CA ASP A 74 -16.97 3.17 5.20
C ASP A 74 -18.28 3.09 4.40
N GLN A 75 -19.36 3.71 4.88
CA GLN A 75 -20.64 3.74 4.16
C GLN A 75 -20.51 4.45 2.80
N VAL A 76 -19.82 5.60 2.74
CA VAL A 76 -19.57 6.30 1.48
C VAL A 76 -18.80 5.45 0.48
N ILE A 77 -17.79 4.68 0.95
CA ILE A 77 -17.06 3.76 0.08
C ILE A 77 -17.97 2.66 -0.48
N LEU A 78 -18.87 2.10 0.35
CA LEU A 78 -19.84 1.10 -0.11
C LEU A 78 -20.84 1.69 -1.14
N ASP A 79 -21.25 2.93 -0.95
CA ASP A 79 -22.20 3.62 -1.84
C ASP A 79 -21.56 4.05 -3.17
N LEU A 80 -20.27 4.42 -3.16
CA LEU A 80 -19.52 4.80 -4.37
C LEU A 80 -19.20 3.61 -5.26
N PHE A 81 -19.01 2.42 -4.69
CA PHE A 81 -18.59 1.23 -5.40
C PHE A 81 -19.54 0.04 -5.13
N PRO A 82 -20.85 0.18 -5.41
CA PRO A 82 -21.87 -0.78 -4.97
C PRO A 82 -21.77 -2.14 -5.65
N GLU A 83 -21.11 -2.21 -6.82
CA GLU A 83 -20.90 -3.44 -7.60
C GLU A 83 -19.64 -4.21 -7.17
N ASN A 84 -18.79 -3.63 -6.31
CA ASN A 84 -17.52 -4.25 -5.92
C ASN A 84 -17.71 -5.15 -4.70
N GLU A 85 -18.13 -6.41 -4.93
CA GLU A 85 -18.39 -7.39 -3.87
C GLU A 85 -17.18 -7.67 -2.98
N SER A 86 -15.97 -7.67 -3.55
CA SER A 86 -14.73 -7.90 -2.79
C SER A 86 -14.48 -6.76 -1.80
N LEU A 87 -14.65 -5.52 -2.26
CA LEU A 87 -14.54 -4.32 -1.42
C LEU A 87 -15.63 -4.29 -0.34
N ARG A 88 -16.88 -4.64 -0.70
CA ARG A 88 -17.99 -4.75 0.25
C ARG A 88 -17.63 -5.71 1.39
N ARG A 89 -17.21 -6.92 1.03
CA ARG A 89 -16.76 -7.94 1.98
C ARG A 89 -15.59 -7.46 2.83
N TRP A 90 -14.61 -6.78 2.24
CA TRP A 90 -13.46 -6.25 2.96
C TRP A 90 -13.88 -5.24 4.04
N ILE A 91 -14.69 -4.24 3.70
CA ILE A 91 -15.15 -3.22 4.65
C ILE A 91 -15.96 -3.86 5.79
N THR A 92 -16.88 -4.78 5.48
CA THR A 92 -17.65 -5.50 6.51
C THR A 92 -16.73 -6.24 7.48
N LEU A 93 -15.77 -7.02 6.99
CA LEU A 93 -14.83 -7.74 7.86
C LEU A 93 -13.94 -6.78 8.66
N ALA A 94 -13.51 -5.67 8.05
CA ALA A 94 -12.69 -4.67 8.70
C ALA A 94 -13.43 -3.96 9.84
N GLN A 95 -14.75 -3.76 9.71
CA GLN A 95 -15.59 -3.23 10.80
C GLN A 95 -15.76 -4.25 11.93
N GLU A 96 -15.94 -5.52 11.61
CA GLU A 96 -16.20 -6.55 12.62
C GLU A 96 -14.96 -7.09 13.34
N ARG A 97 -13.78 -7.02 12.71
CA ARG A 97 -12.58 -7.75 13.16
C ARG A 97 -11.38 -6.86 13.48
N ILE A 98 -11.37 -5.59 13.06
CA ILE A 98 -10.22 -4.70 13.28
C ILE A 98 -10.56 -3.66 14.35
N ALA A 99 -9.88 -3.75 15.49
CA ALA A 99 -9.90 -2.70 16.51
C ALA A 99 -9.01 -1.52 16.09
N PHE A 100 -9.46 -0.29 16.35
CA PHE A 100 -8.66 0.90 16.08
C PHE A 100 -7.47 1.02 17.04
N GLN A 101 -6.41 1.67 16.57
CA GLN A 101 -5.19 1.96 17.33
C GLN A 101 -4.81 3.43 17.13
N GLY A 102 -4.86 4.24 18.20
CA GLY A 102 -4.66 5.70 18.07
C GLY A 102 -5.85 6.36 17.38
N LEU A 103 -5.59 7.23 16.39
CA LEU A 103 -6.65 7.80 15.56
C LEU A 103 -7.37 6.68 14.78
N PRO A 104 -8.71 6.64 14.78
CA PRO A 104 -9.45 5.73 13.94
C PRO A 104 -9.04 5.89 12.47
N ALA A 105 -8.68 4.78 11.85
CA ALA A 105 -8.15 4.74 10.49
C ALA A 105 -8.67 3.50 9.75
N ARG A 106 -8.77 3.61 8.43
CA ARG A 106 -9.17 2.52 7.56
C ARG A 106 -8.18 2.36 6.42
N ILE A 107 -7.85 1.11 6.13
CA ILE A 107 -7.16 0.70 4.91
C ILE A 107 -8.21 0.12 3.95
N CYS A 108 -8.18 0.51 2.68
CA CYS A 108 -9.03 -0.05 1.63
C CYS A 108 -8.30 0.08 0.30
N TRP A 109 -8.06 -1.03 -0.38
CA TRP A 109 -7.30 -1.00 -1.63
C TRP A 109 -8.17 -0.48 -2.78
N LEU A 110 -7.93 0.77 -3.17
CA LEU A 110 -8.60 1.45 -4.27
C LEU A 110 -7.64 1.66 -5.45
N GLY A 111 -8.16 1.48 -6.66
CA GLY A 111 -7.45 1.61 -7.92
C GLY A 111 -7.35 3.04 -8.47
N GLN A 112 -6.81 3.16 -9.68
CA GLN A 112 -6.77 4.43 -10.41
C GLN A 112 -8.21 4.96 -10.62
N GLY A 113 -8.43 6.24 -10.35
CA GLY A 113 -9.76 6.88 -10.42
C GLY A 113 -10.66 6.61 -9.21
N GLU A 114 -10.63 5.42 -8.60
CA GLU A 114 -11.37 5.13 -7.36
C GLU A 114 -10.85 5.97 -6.18
N ARG A 115 -9.52 6.15 -6.10
CA ARG A 115 -8.87 6.99 -5.07
C ARG A 115 -9.33 8.45 -5.11
N GLU A 116 -9.43 9.03 -6.31
CA GLU A 116 -9.89 10.40 -6.54
C GLU A 116 -11.35 10.56 -6.10
N LYS A 117 -12.23 9.65 -6.54
CA LYS A 117 -13.66 9.65 -6.15
C LYS A 117 -13.83 9.59 -4.64
N ALA A 118 -13.08 8.70 -3.97
CA ALA A 118 -13.10 8.60 -2.52
C ALA A 118 -12.61 9.88 -1.84
N GLY A 119 -11.48 10.44 -2.28
CA GLY A 119 -10.92 11.67 -1.71
C GLY A 119 -11.86 12.87 -1.81
N LEU A 120 -12.46 13.09 -2.99
CA LEU A 120 -13.44 14.15 -3.20
C LEU A 120 -14.71 13.96 -2.34
N ALA A 121 -15.18 12.72 -2.21
CA ALA A 121 -16.32 12.41 -1.36
C ALA A 121 -16.02 12.66 0.12
N PHE A 122 -14.82 12.30 0.60
CA PHE A 122 -14.40 12.59 1.97
C PHE A 122 -14.27 14.09 2.22
N ASN A 123 -13.69 14.85 1.28
CA ASN A 123 -13.61 16.30 1.40
C ASN A 123 -15.01 16.94 1.48
N ARG A 124 -15.97 16.43 0.70
CA ARG A 124 -17.37 16.83 0.79
C ARG A 124 -18.00 16.50 2.14
N LEU A 125 -17.74 15.33 2.73
CA LEU A 125 -18.23 14.98 4.07
C LEU A 125 -17.75 15.98 5.13
N VAL A 126 -16.48 16.39 5.05
CA VAL A 126 -15.89 17.38 5.97
C VAL A 126 -16.59 18.73 5.78
N ARG A 127 -16.75 19.18 4.53
CA ARG A 127 -17.45 20.44 4.18
C ARG A 127 -18.89 20.48 4.68
N GLU A 128 -19.60 19.36 4.59
CA GLU A 128 -21.01 19.23 5.02
C GLU A 128 -21.14 18.97 6.53
N GLY A 129 -20.04 18.83 7.28
CA GLY A 129 -20.07 18.53 8.72
C GLY A 129 -20.59 17.12 9.05
N LYS A 130 -20.56 16.20 8.08
CA LYS A 130 -20.96 14.79 8.27
C LYS A 130 -19.91 13.95 8.98
N VAL A 131 -18.67 14.45 8.99
CA VAL A 131 -17.58 13.98 9.85
C VAL A 131 -17.12 15.15 10.71
N LYS A 132 -16.55 14.86 11.89
CA LYS A 132 -16.34 15.87 12.94
C LYS A 132 -15.10 16.75 12.75
N ALA A 133 -14.16 16.31 11.92
CA ALA A 133 -12.91 17.02 11.64
C ALA A 133 -12.37 16.63 10.25
N PRO A 134 -11.31 17.30 9.75
CA PRO A 134 -10.62 16.89 8.54
C PRO A 134 -10.14 15.43 8.56
N ILE A 135 -9.99 14.85 7.36
CA ILE A 135 -9.52 13.49 7.15
C ILE A 135 -8.16 13.53 6.47
N VAL A 136 -7.17 12.80 7.00
CA VAL A 136 -5.90 12.60 6.30
C VAL A 136 -5.99 11.38 5.40
N ILE A 137 -5.57 11.52 4.15
CA ILE A 137 -5.62 10.47 3.13
C ILE A 137 -4.20 10.18 2.67
N GLY A 138 -3.77 8.93 2.76
CA GLY A 138 -2.43 8.53 2.37
C GLY A 138 -2.34 7.07 1.98
N ARG A 139 -1.14 6.53 2.08
CA ARG A 139 -0.81 5.14 1.75
C ARG A 139 0.51 4.71 2.38
N ASP A 140 0.84 3.43 2.23
CA ASP A 140 2.23 2.99 2.36
C ASP A 140 3.10 3.54 1.22
N HIS A 141 4.42 3.46 1.37
CA HIS A 141 5.37 3.67 0.27
C HIS A 141 5.42 2.45 -0.67
N LEU A 142 4.95 1.27 -0.21
CA LEU A 142 4.59 0.16 -1.10
C LEU A 142 3.30 0.54 -1.85
N ASP A 143 3.43 0.90 -3.12
CA ASP A 143 2.30 1.19 -4.00
C ASP A 143 2.75 1.09 -5.46
N THR A 144 1.78 1.02 -6.37
CA THR A 144 1.96 0.72 -7.81
C THR A 144 3.08 1.49 -8.51
N GLY A 145 3.33 2.74 -8.13
CA GLY A 145 4.30 3.62 -8.80
C GLY A 145 5.22 4.37 -7.85
N SER A 146 5.38 3.92 -6.61
CA SER A 146 6.11 4.68 -5.59
C SER A 146 7.31 3.97 -4.99
N VAL A 147 7.76 2.86 -5.57
CA VAL A 147 8.89 2.09 -5.05
C VAL A 147 9.65 1.37 -6.16
N ALA A 148 10.97 1.39 -6.05
CA ALA A 148 11.88 0.46 -6.72
C ALA A 148 12.54 -0.41 -5.65
N SER A 149 12.35 -1.72 -5.73
CA SER A 149 12.85 -2.71 -4.76
C SER A 149 12.96 -4.10 -5.41
N PRO A 150 14.11 -4.45 -6.01
CA PRO A 150 14.29 -5.68 -6.80
C PRO A 150 14.02 -7.00 -6.07
N ASN A 151 14.09 -7.01 -4.74
CA ASN A 151 13.82 -8.20 -3.93
C ASN A 151 12.39 -8.21 -3.34
N ARG A 152 11.51 -7.30 -3.81
CA ARG A 152 10.14 -7.15 -3.32
C ARG A 152 9.19 -6.64 -4.40
N GLU A 153 8.86 -5.34 -4.45
CA GLU A 153 7.79 -4.83 -5.33
C GLU A 153 8.10 -4.92 -6.82
N THR A 154 9.34 -4.63 -7.19
CA THR A 154 9.79 -4.63 -8.59
C THR A 154 10.58 -5.90 -8.94
N GLU A 155 10.41 -6.99 -8.17
CA GLU A 155 11.09 -8.27 -8.42
C GLU A 155 10.60 -8.94 -9.71
N GLY A 156 11.48 -9.19 -10.66
CA GLY A 156 11.16 -9.84 -11.92
C GLY A 156 10.16 -9.03 -12.74
N MET A 157 10.46 -7.75 -13.00
CA MET A 157 9.71 -6.97 -13.99
C MET A 157 9.88 -7.63 -15.36
N LEU A 158 8.83 -7.59 -16.18
CA LEU A 158 8.81 -8.30 -17.47
C LEU A 158 9.92 -7.85 -18.44
N ASP A 159 10.34 -6.60 -18.31
CA ASP A 159 11.39 -5.97 -19.12
C ASP A 159 12.76 -5.91 -18.41
N GLY A 160 12.88 -6.52 -17.22
CA GLY A 160 14.11 -6.50 -16.42
C GLY A 160 14.42 -5.15 -15.79
N SER A 161 13.45 -4.23 -15.72
CA SER A 161 13.61 -2.88 -15.14
C SER A 161 13.62 -2.84 -13.60
N ASP A 162 13.78 -3.99 -12.93
CA ASP A 162 13.64 -4.19 -11.48
C ASP A 162 14.32 -3.10 -10.63
N ALA A 163 15.52 -2.67 -11.03
CA ALA A 163 16.36 -1.74 -10.29
C ALA A 163 16.23 -0.27 -10.72
N VAL A 164 15.35 0.05 -11.68
CA VAL A 164 15.16 1.43 -12.15
C VAL A 164 14.45 2.26 -11.07
N ALA A 165 15.22 3.14 -10.42
CA ALA A 165 14.76 3.96 -9.29
C ALA A 165 14.25 5.36 -9.68
N ASP A 166 14.14 5.67 -10.98
CA ASP A 166 13.60 6.95 -11.44
C ASP A 166 12.12 7.12 -11.06
N TRP A 167 11.34 6.04 -11.13
CA TRP A 167 9.89 6.04 -10.86
C TRP A 167 9.50 6.56 -9.46
N PRO A 168 10.06 6.05 -8.34
CA PRO A 168 9.76 6.60 -7.02
C PRO A 168 10.21 8.06 -6.85
N ILE A 169 11.26 8.50 -7.54
CA ILE A 169 11.69 9.91 -7.51
C ILE A 169 10.66 10.78 -8.24
N LEU A 170 10.25 10.38 -9.44
CA LEU A 170 9.19 11.05 -10.20
C LEU A 170 7.87 11.06 -9.41
N ASN A 171 7.54 9.99 -8.69
CA ASN A 171 6.38 9.93 -7.82
C ASN A 171 6.41 11.03 -6.75
N ALA A 172 7.55 11.21 -6.07
CA ALA A 172 7.70 12.28 -5.08
C ALA A 172 7.57 13.67 -5.72
N LEU A 173 8.24 13.91 -6.85
CA LEU A 173 8.22 15.19 -7.54
C LEU A 173 6.81 15.54 -8.04
N MET A 174 6.10 14.58 -8.63
CA MET A 174 4.74 14.77 -9.14
C MET A 174 3.73 15.00 -8.02
N ASN A 175 3.83 14.27 -6.89
CA ASN A 175 2.95 14.53 -5.75
C ASN A 175 3.23 15.90 -5.10
N THR A 176 4.50 16.36 -5.11
CA THR A 176 4.85 17.71 -4.63
C THR A 176 4.25 18.77 -5.54
N ALA A 177 4.44 18.64 -6.86
CA ALA A 177 3.88 19.56 -7.84
C ALA A 177 2.33 19.52 -7.88
N GLY A 178 1.75 18.34 -7.63
CA GLY A 178 0.31 18.11 -7.60
C GLY A 178 -0.40 18.55 -6.32
N GLY A 179 0.33 19.10 -5.34
CA GLY A 179 -0.28 19.70 -4.14
C GLY A 179 -0.60 18.72 -3.01
N ALA A 180 0.10 17.58 -2.91
CA ALA A 180 0.02 16.76 -1.70
C ALA A 180 0.42 17.59 -0.47
N SER A 181 -0.28 17.39 0.65
CA SER A 181 -0.02 18.14 1.89
C SER A 181 1.36 17.85 2.47
N TRP A 182 1.86 16.62 2.32
CA TRP A 182 3.28 16.32 2.47
C TRP A 182 3.72 15.13 1.63
N VAL A 183 5.00 15.16 1.25
CA VAL A 183 5.67 14.15 0.43
C VAL A 183 6.95 13.74 1.13
N SER A 184 7.32 12.46 0.99
CA SER A 184 8.57 11.93 1.54
C SER A 184 9.27 11.04 0.51
N LEU A 185 10.59 11.00 0.56
CA LEU A 185 11.42 10.09 -0.22
C LEU A 185 12.38 9.38 0.74
N HIS A 186 12.28 8.06 0.82
CA HIS A 186 13.03 7.23 1.76
C HIS A 186 13.86 6.18 1.02
N HIS A 187 14.84 5.64 1.74
CA HIS A 187 15.73 4.59 1.28
C HIS A 187 15.72 3.41 2.27
N GLY A 188 15.69 2.19 1.74
CA GLY A 188 15.89 0.94 2.47
C GLY A 188 14.73 0.48 3.35
N GLY A 189 13.55 1.09 3.21
CA GLY A 189 12.34 0.64 3.91
C GLY A 189 11.97 -0.79 3.52
N GLY A 190 11.65 -1.61 4.54
CA GLY A 190 11.26 -3.00 4.42
C GLY A 190 12.39 -3.98 4.15
N VAL A 191 13.19 -3.73 3.11
CA VAL A 191 14.24 -4.66 2.65
C VAL A 191 15.66 -4.30 3.11
N GLY A 192 15.84 -3.19 3.83
CA GLY A 192 17.11 -2.74 4.39
C GLY A 192 17.93 -1.86 3.44
N MET A 193 19.01 -1.30 3.98
CA MET A 193 19.88 -0.35 3.26
C MET A 193 20.42 -0.95 1.96
N GLY A 194 20.31 -0.19 0.86
CA GLY A 194 20.81 -0.54 -0.47
C GLY A 194 19.81 -1.27 -1.36
N TYR A 195 18.65 -1.68 -0.83
CA TYR A 195 17.71 -2.55 -1.56
C TYR A 195 16.42 -1.88 -2.02
N SER A 196 16.13 -0.65 -1.58
CA SER A 196 14.92 0.05 -2.03
C SER A 196 15.04 1.57 -2.00
N ILE A 197 14.36 2.20 -2.96
CA ILE A 197 14.08 3.65 -3.00
C ILE A 197 12.58 3.81 -3.16
N HIS A 198 11.93 4.63 -2.33
CA HIS A 198 10.48 4.72 -2.32
C HIS A 198 9.92 6.03 -1.77
N ALA A 199 8.77 6.45 -2.28
CA ALA A 199 8.12 7.71 -1.97
C ALA A 199 6.76 7.54 -1.29
N GLY A 200 6.48 8.43 -0.35
CA GLY A 200 5.20 8.54 0.35
C GLY A 200 4.50 9.83 -0.03
N MET A 201 3.18 9.80 -0.03
CA MET A 201 2.36 11.00 -0.17
C MET A 201 1.18 10.93 0.80
N VAL A 202 0.80 12.08 1.33
CA VAL A 202 -0.43 12.25 2.10
C VAL A 202 -1.03 13.60 1.73
N ILE A 203 -2.36 13.64 1.68
CA ILE A 203 -3.15 14.83 1.44
C ILE A 203 -4.25 14.97 2.49
N VAL A 204 -4.55 16.20 2.88
CA VAL A 204 -5.60 16.52 3.86
C VAL A 204 -6.87 16.93 3.13
N ALA A 205 -7.97 16.25 3.42
CA ALA A 205 -9.30 16.69 3.04
C ALA A 205 -9.89 17.52 4.19
N ASP A 206 -9.85 18.85 4.06
CA ASP A 206 -10.25 19.80 5.11
C ASP A 206 -11.61 20.49 4.87
N GLY A 207 -12.29 20.12 3.80
CA GLY A 207 -13.60 20.63 3.40
C GLY A 207 -13.54 21.89 2.54
N THR A 208 -12.37 22.48 2.31
CA THR A 208 -12.23 23.68 1.47
C THR A 208 -12.44 23.37 -0.01
N SER A 209 -12.51 24.41 -0.85
CA SER A 209 -12.53 24.27 -2.31
C SER A 209 -11.14 24.07 -2.91
N GLU A 210 -10.12 24.51 -2.18
CA GLU A 210 -8.71 24.44 -2.52
C GLU A 210 -8.17 23.02 -2.39
N ALA A 211 -8.67 22.27 -1.39
CA ALA A 211 -8.44 20.84 -1.20
C ALA A 211 -9.39 19.97 -2.03
#